data_AF-A0A169R4B8-F1
#
_entry.id   AF-A0A169R4B8-F1
#
_cell.length_a   1.000
_cell.length_b   1.000
_cell.length_c   1.000
_cell.angle_alpha   90.00
_cell.angle_beta   90.00
_cell.angle_gamma   90.00
#
_symmetry.space_group_name_H-M   'P 1'
#
loop_
_entity.id
_entity.type
_entity.pdbx_description
1 polymer ?
#
loop_
_entity_poly.entity_id
_entity_poly.type
_entity_poly.pdbx_seq_one_letter_code
_entity_poly.pdbx_strand_id
1 'polypeptide(L)'
;MEQSHPERAERATDAGDGVGPRADGRAQTTRCNYTTGVIFYHEQSKPPLDLSSANVEALEPGAPLPGVVCQAARELLGLTQLEFSKLSDVSKKTINDFENQKVEPRSRVVRALREALENRGARFYRSGEAIGVLVSRPHVKRDDAEEGTGRG
;
A
#
# COMPACT_ATOMS: atom_id res chain seq x y z
N MET A 1 -18.89 -74.93 -44.24
CA MET A 1 -19.47 -74.18 -43.10
C MET A 1 -18.37 -73.23 -42.66
N GLU A 2 -18.18 -72.17 -43.45
CA GLU A 2 -18.71 -70.81 -43.22
C GLU A 2 -17.56 -69.98 -42.62
N GLN A 3 -16.69 -69.35 -43.44
CA GLN A 3 -16.82 -67.97 -43.98
C GLN A 3 -17.02 -66.96 -42.82
N SER A 4 -16.22 -65.90 -42.57
CA SER A 4 -15.55 -64.94 -43.46
C SER A 4 -14.59 -64.04 -42.66
N HIS A 5 -13.53 -63.53 -43.31
CA HIS A 5 -12.93 -62.21 -42.99
C HIS A 5 -13.74 -61.11 -43.71
N PRO A 6 -13.78 -59.87 -43.20
CA PRO A 6 -12.97 -58.78 -43.80
C PRO A 6 -12.32 -57.87 -42.72
N GLU A 7 -11.08 -57.39 -42.83
CA GLU A 7 -10.51 -56.30 -43.67
C GLU A 7 -10.42 -54.94 -42.93
N ARG A 8 -9.17 -54.44 -42.76
CA ARG A 8 -8.61 -53.04 -42.66
C ARG A 8 -9.45 -51.93 -41.97
N ALA A 9 -8.93 -50.92 -41.25
CA ALA A 9 -7.67 -50.21 -41.31
C ALA A 9 -7.50 -49.26 -40.09
N GLU A 10 -6.26 -48.79 -39.87
CA GLU A 10 -5.87 -47.43 -39.42
C GLU A 10 -5.77 -47.02 -37.93
N ARG A 11 -4.51 -46.70 -37.58
CA ARG A 11 -3.99 -45.49 -36.89
C ARG A 11 -4.47 -45.12 -35.48
N ALA A 12 -3.53 -45.33 -34.55
CA ALA A 12 -2.97 -44.37 -33.59
C ALA A 12 -3.78 -43.14 -33.17
N THR A 13 -4.19 -43.16 -31.90
CA THR A 13 -4.20 -42.10 -30.86
C THR A 13 -4.66 -42.83 -29.58
N ASP A 14 -4.32 -42.57 -28.33
CA ASP A 14 -3.49 -41.61 -27.61
C ASP A 14 -3.68 -41.99 -26.11
N ALA A 15 -2.83 -41.46 -25.24
CA ALA A 15 -3.01 -41.34 -23.79
C ALA A 15 -2.92 -42.63 -22.95
N GLY A 16 -1.68 -42.94 -22.56
CA GLY A 16 -1.39 -43.67 -21.33
C GLY A 16 -1.93 -42.89 -20.11
N ASP A 17 -2.57 -43.64 -19.23
CA ASP A 17 -3.17 -43.17 -17.98
C ASP A 17 -2.05 -42.81 -16.99
N GLY A 18 -1.51 -41.60 -17.16
CA GLY A 18 -0.53 -41.01 -16.28
C GLY A 18 -1.22 -40.51 -15.02
N VAL A 19 -1.06 -41.25 -13.92
CA VAL A 19 -1.27 -40.75 -12.56
C VAL A 19 -0.27 -39.60 -12.33
N GLY A 20 -0.69 -38.39 -12.70
CA GLY A 20 0.04 -37.16 -12.43
C GLY A 20 -0.14 -36.74 -10.97
N PRO A 21 0.91 -36.27 -10.29
CA PRO A 21 0.77 -35.75 -8.93
C PRO A 21 -0.07 -34.47 -8.95
N ARG A 22 -0.91 -34.36 -7.93
CA ARG A 22 -1.75 -33.19 -7.59
C ARG A 22 -0.95 -31.89 -7.69
N ALA A 23 -1.40 -30.98 -8.53
CA ALA A 23 -1.04 -29.57 -8.46
C ALA A 23 -2.31 -28.79 -8.12
N ASP A 24 -2.61 -28.65 -6.83
CA ASP A 24 -3.51 -27.61 -6.33
C ASP A 24 -2.81 -26.27 -6.58
N GLY A 25 -2.97 -25.75 -7.79
CA GLY A 25 -2.48 -24.44 -8.22
C GLY A 25 -3.30 -23.31 -7.59
N ARG A 26 -3.33 -23.22 -6.25
CA ARG A 26 -3.52 -21.91 -5.63
C ARG A 26 -2.28 -21.12 -5.98
N ALA A 27 -2.36 -20.27 -7.00
CA ALA A 27 -1.43 -19.17 -7.16
C ALA A 27 -1.43 -18.42 -5.83
N GLN A 28 -0.40 -18.68 -5.03
CA GLN A 28 -0.17 -17.95 -3.80
C GLN A 28 0.24 -16.56 -4.26
N THR A 29 -0.74 -15.67 -4.41
CA THR A 29 -0.50 -14.26 -4.70
C THR A 29 0.47 -13.79 -3.65
N THR A 30 1.74 -13.64 -4.03
CA THR A 30 2.78 -13.17 -3.15
C THR A 30 2.43 -11.72 -2.89
N ARG A 31 1.72 -11.49 -1.77
CA ARG A 31 1.32 -10.16 -1.34
C ARG A 31 2.61 -9.40 -1.12
N CYS A 32 2.91 -8.48 -2.02
CA CYS A 32 4.09 -7.62 -1.91
C CYS A 32 3.92 -6.79 -0.64
N ASN A 33 4.61 -7.18 0.44
CA ASN A 33 4.58 -6.52 1.74
C ASN A 33 5.79 -5.57 1.88
N TYR A 34 6.02 -4.73 0.87
CA TYR A 34 7.08 -3.72 0.95
C TYR A 34 6.49 -2.33 0.72
N THR A 35 6.97 -1.37 1.51
CA THR A 35 6.62 0.05 1.38
C THR A 35 7.79 0.74 0.70
N THR A 36 7.58 1.27 -0.51
CA THR A 36 8.54 2.15 -1.18
C THR A 36 8.20 3.59 -0.82
N GLY A 37 9.05 4.23 -0.01
CA GLY A 37 8.96 5.65 0.29
C GLY A 37 9.85 6.46 -0.63
N VAL A 38 9.30 7.46 -1.32
CA VAL A 38 10.07 8.44 -2.09
C VAL A 38 9.85 9.81 -1.44
N ILE A 39 10.92 10.45 -0.99
CA ILE A 39 10.88 11.81 -0.44
C ILE A 39 11.52 12.73 -1.48
N PHE A 40 10.72 13.63 -2.05
CA PHE A 40 11.22 14.68 -2.92
C PHE A 40 11.58 15.91 -2.08
N TYR A 41 12.85 16.30 -2.13
CA TYR A 41 13.29 17.61 -1.61
C TYR A 41 13.25 18.62 -2.75
N HIS A 42 12.46 19.67 -2.59
CA HIS A 42 12.39 20.75 -3.58
C HIS A 42 13.58 21.70 -3.39
N GLU A 43 14.38 21.89 -4.44
CA GLU A 43 15.64 22.65 -4.34
C GLU A 43 15.41 24.18 -4.23
N GLN A 44 14.20 24.70 -4.48
CA GLN A 44 13.80 26.11 -4.30
C GLN A 44 12.27 26.24 -4.11
N SER A 45 11.79 27.45 -3.76
CA SER A 45 10.40 27.90 -3.51
C SER A 45 9.40 27.73 -4.67
N LYS A 46 9.49 26.66 -5.45
CA LYS A 46 8.49 26.26 -6.44
C LYS A 46 7.37 25.46 -5.76
N PRO A 47 6.14 25.50 -6.30
CA PRO A 47 5.04 24.71 -5.75
C PRO A 47 5.39 23.22 -5.67
N PRO A 48 4.78 22.46 -4.74
CA PRO A 48 5.00 21.02 -4.61
C PRO A 48 4.83 20.30 -5.95
N LEU A 49 5.56 19.19 -6.12
CA LEU A 49 5.60 18.43 -7.37
C LEU A 49 4.19 18.12 -7.86
N ASP A 50 3.84 18.60 -9.05
CA ASP A 50 2.61 18.19 -9.72
C ASP A 50 2.80 16.78 -10.26
N LEU A 51 2.13 15.82 -9.63
CA LEU A 51 2.19 14.41 -10.01
C LEU A 51 1.28 14.07 -11.19
N SER A 52 0.58 15.04 -11.81
CA SER A 52 -0.28 14.83 -12.97
C SER A 52 0.42 14.08 -14.12
N SER A 53 1.73 14.25 -14.27
CA SER A 53 2.54 13.59 -15.31
C SER A 53 2.96 12.15 -14.95
N ALA A 54 2.71 11.69 -13.73
CA ALA A 54 3.16 10.39 -13.22
C ALA A 54 2.11 9.27 -13.31
N ASN A 55 0.98 9.48 -14.00
CA ASN A 55 -0.17 8.55 -14.02
C ASN A 55 -0.58 8.10 -12.61
N VAL A 56 -0.68 9.06 -11.68
CA VAL A 56 -1.22 8.82 -10.34
C VAL A 56 -2.58 9.49 -10.22
N GLU A 57 -3.56 8.73 -9.77
CA GLU A 57 -4.93 9.19 -9.55
C GLU A 57 -5.10 9.51 -8.07
N ALA A 58 -5.79 10.60 -7.73
CA ALA A 58 -6.15 10.86 -6.35
C ALA A 58 -7.01 9.71 -5.81
N LEU A 59 -6.68 9.21 -4.62
CA LEU A 59 -7.44 8.11 -4.03
C LEU A 59 -8.82 8.64 -3.60
N GLU A 60 -9.90 8.05 -4.10
CA GLU A 60 -11.27 8.42 -3.73
C GLU A 60 -11.47 8.45 -2.20
N PRO A 61 -12.13 9.46 -1.60
CA PRO A 61 -12.23 9.63 -0.14
C PRO A 61 -12.76 8.40 0.65
N GLY A 62 -13.61 7.59 0.02
CA GLY A 62 -14.17 6.36 0.61
C GLY A 62 -13.40 5.08 0.31
N ALA A 63 -12.33 5.15 -0.49
CA ALA A 63 -11.56 3.96 -0.85
C ALA A 63 -10.82 3.38 0.37
N PRO A 64 -10.64 2.05 0.44
CA PRO A 64 -9.86 1.41 1.48
C PRO A 64 -8.43 1.98 1.54
N LEU A 65 -7.99 2.35 2.74
CA LEU A 65 -6.62 2.78 3.01
C LEU A 65 -5.90 1.64 3.75
N PRO A 66 -4.87 1.00 3.18
CA PRO A 66 -4.11 -0.03 3.89
C PRO A 66 -3.40 0.51 5.12
N GLY A 67 -3.37 -0.26 6.22
CA GLY A 67 -2.70 0.14 7.47
C GLY A 67 -1.24 0.55 7.32
N VAL A 68 -0.49 -0.10 6.43
CA VAL A 68 0.92 0.24 6.13
C VAL A 68 1.06 1.61 5.45
N VAL A 69 0.10 2.01 4.62
CA VAL A 69 0.08 3.34 3.99
C VAL A 69 -0.32 4.40 5.03
N CYS A 70 -1.25 4.07 5.92
CA CYS A 70 -1.60 4.91 7.07
C CYS A 70 -0.38 5.16 7.97
N GLN A 71 0.40 4.11 8.26
CA GLN A 71 1.65 4.21 9.01
C GLN A 71 2.67 5.13 8.29
N ALA A 72 2.90 4.90 7.00
CA ALA A 72 3.84 5.70 6.22
C ALA A 72 3.46 7.19 6.25
N ALA A 73 2.16 7.50 6.07
CA ALA A 73 1.65 8.87 6.17
C ALA A 73 1.91 9.48 7.55
N ARG A 74 1.63 8.72 8.62
CA ARG A 74 1.85 9.14 10.01
C ARG A 74 3.34 9.46 10.26
N GLU A 75 4.24 8.60 9.80
CA GLU A 75 5.68 8.75 9.98
C GLU A 75 6.26 9.91 9.16
N LEU A 76 5.82 10.10 7.92
CA LEU A 76 6.16 11.29 7.11
C LEU A 76 5.64 12.58 7.76
N LEU A 77 4.49 12.48 8.44
CA LEU A 77 3.94 13.54 9.28
C LEU A 77 4.62 13.62 10.66
N GLY A 78 5.70 12.89 10.94
CA GLY A 78 6.40 12.95 12.23
C GLY A 78 5.48 12.76 13.44
N LEU A 79 4.37 12.05 13.28
CA LEU A 79 3.39 11.82 14.33
C LEU A 79 3.70 10.52 15.05
N THR A 80 3.71 10.56 16.38
CA THR A 80 3.65 9.34 17.19
C THR A 80 2.25 8.71 17.10
N GLN A 81 2.14 7.41 17.36
CA GLN A 81 0.82 6.75 17.46
C GLN A 81 -0.07 7.36 18.57
N LEU A 82 0.52 7.90 19.63
CA LEU A 82 -0.22 8.56 20.70
C LEU A 82 -0.81 9.90 20.24
N GLU A 83 -0.05 10.72 19.52
CA GLU A 83 -0.57 11.96 18.93
C GLU A 83 -1.61 11.67 17.87
N PHE A 84 -1.38 10.67 17.02
CA PHE A 84 -2.35 10.27 16.01
C PHE A 84 -3.66 9.79 16.63
N SER A 85 -3.58 8.99 17.69
CA SER A 85 -4.74 8.56 18.48
C SER A 85 -5.60 9.73 18.97
N LYS A 86 -4.96 10.79 19.48
CA LYS A 86 -5.65 12.01 19.92
C LYS A 86 -6.29 12.78 18.77
N LEU A 87 -5.65 12.79 17.60
CA LEU A 87 -6.13 13.53 16.42
C LEU A 87 -7.31 12.85 15.73
N SER A 88 -7.32 11.52 15.70
CA SER A 88 -8.35 10.75 15.00
C SER A 88 -9.49 10.29 15.90
N ASP A 89 -9.38 10.47 17.23
CA ASP A 89 -10.27 9.88 18.23
C ASP A 89 -10.39 8.35 18.09
N VAL A 90 -9.25 7.69 17.81
CA VAL A 90 -9.15 6.23 17.68
C VAL A 90 -8.13 5.73 18.68
N SER A 91 -8.41 4.63 19.37
CA SER A 91 -7.49 4.10 20.38
C SER A 91 -6.11 3.79 19.79
N LYS A 92 -5.04 4.09 20.55
CA LYS A 92 -3.66 3.72 20.17
C LYS A 92 -3.52 2.23 19.84
N LYS A 93 -4.22 1.36 20.56
CA LYS A 93 -4.22 -0.08 20.30
C LYS A 93 -4.79 -0.40 18.91
N THR A 94 -5.95 0.17 18.57
CA THR A 94 -6.58 -0.02 17.26
C THR A 94 -5.68 0.47 16.13
N ILE A 95 -5.04 1.63 16.30
CA ILE A 95 -4.05 2.16 15.34
C ILE A 95 -2.90 1.18 15.17
N ASN A 96 -2.29 0.74 16.27
CA ASN A 96 -1.18 -0.20 16.22
C ASN A 96 -1.55 -1.52 15.53
N ASP A 97 -2.70 -2.10 15.85
CA ASP A 97 -3.16 -3.35 15.26
C ASP A 97 -3.49 -3.18 13.76
N PHE A 98 -4.04 -2.04 13.37
CA PHE A 98 -4.30 -1.69 11.98
C PHE A 98 -3.02 -1.49 11.17
N GLU A 99 -2.08 -0.67 11.66
CA GLU A 99 -0.78 -0.39 11.01
C GLU A 99 0.03 -1.67 10.79
N ASN A 100 0.01 -2.58 11.76
CA ASN A 100 0.65 -3.90 11.67
C ASN A 100 -0.18 -4.96 10.92
N GLN A 101 -1.28 -4.57 10.26
CA GLN A 101 -2.17 -5.45 9.50
C GLN A 101 -2.76 -6.63 10.31
N LYS A 102 -2.85 -6.49 11.64
CA LYS A 102 -3.43 -7.51 12.53
C LYS A 102 -4.95 -7.50 12.49
N VAL A 103 -5.54 -6.32 12.24
CA VAL A 103 -6.98 -6.10 12.18
C VAL A 103 -7.29 -5.15 11.03
N GLU A 104 -8.40 -5.40 10.34
CA GLU A 104 -9.03 -4.42 9.43
C GLU A 104 -10.20 -3.74 10.20
N PRO A 105 -10.05 -2.48 10.63
CA PRO A 105 -11.10 -1.77 11.35
C PRO A 105 -12.34 -1.53 10.46
N ARG A 106 -13.45 -1.14 11.10
CA ARG A 106 -14.64 -0.71 10.35
C ARG A 106 -14.32 0.49 9.46
N SER A 107 -14.99 0.61 8.33
CA SER A 107 -14.83 1.71 7.37
C SER A 107 -14.88 3.10 8.01
N ARG A 108 -15.77 3.31 9.00
CA ARG A 108 -15.85 4.56 9.77
C ARG A 108 -14.53 4.90 10.50
N VAL A 109 -13.86 3.90 11.07
CA VAL A 109 -12.59 4.08 11.79
C VAL A 109 -11.48 4.42 10.80
N VAL A 110 -11.39 3.66 9.69
CA VAL A 110 -10.40 3.93 8.63
C VAL A 110 -10.58 5.33 8.06
N ARG A 111 -11.84 5.77 7.87
CA ARG A 111 -12.16 7.13 7.42
C ARG A 111 -11.66 8.19 8.40
N ALA A 112 -11.92 8.03 9.70
CA ALA A 112 -11.45 8.98 10.72
C ALA A 112 -9.92 9.09 10.78
N LEU A 113 -9.22 7.95 10.65
CA LEU A 113 -7.75 7.91 10.56
C LEU A 113 -7.26 8.67 9.32
N ARG A 114 -7.87 8.41 8.16
CA ARG A 114 -7.53 9.04 6.89
C ARG A 114 -7.75 10.55 6.93
N GLU A 115 -8.92 11.00 7.37
CA GLU A 115 -9.28 12.43 7.50
C GLU A 115 -8.29 13.17 8.41
N ALA A 116 -7.89 12.56 9.54
CA ALA A 116 -6.91 13.15 10.44
C ALA A 116 -5.53 13.35 9.78
N LEU A 117 -5.11 12.43 8.90
CA LEU A 117 -3.85 12.56 8.13
C LEU A 117 -3.98 13.60 7.00
N GLU A 118 -5.10 13.60 6.29
CA GLU A 118 -5.36 14.55 5.19
C GLU A 118 -5.44 16.00 5.70
N ASN A 119 -6.05 16.22 6.87
CA ASN A 119 -6.08 17.50 7.57
C ASN A 119 -4.70 17.99 8.01
N ARG A 120 -3.72 17.09 8.13
CA ARG A 120 -2.32 17.39 8.45
C ARG A 120 -1.43 17.53 7.20
N GLY A 121 -2.00 17.43 6.00
CA GLY A 121 -1.30 17.64 4.74
C GLY A 121 -0.87 16.37 4.01
N ALA A 122 -1.33 15.19 4.44
CA ALA A 122 -1.19 13.97 3.64
C ALA A 122 -2.17 13.99 2.46
N ARG A 123 -1.77 13.42 1.33
CA ARG A 123 -2.62 13.19 0.15
C ARG A 123 -2.34 11.78 -0.35
N PHE A 124 -3.39 11.01 -0.59
CA PHE A 124 -3.27 9.62 -1.02
C PHE A 124 -3.55 9.49 -2.50
N TYR A 125 -2.78 8.62 -3.15
CA TYR A 125 -2.85 8.41 -4.60
C TYR A 125 -2.83 6.92 -4.93
N ARG A 126 -3.42 6.57 -6.07
CA ARG A 126 -3.40 5.25 -6.67
C ARG A 126 -2.58 5.28 -7.96
N SER A 127 -1.75 4.26 -8.17
CA SER A 127 -1.08 4.01 -9.45
C SER A 127 -1.15 2.52 -9.74
N GLY A 128 -2.03 2.12 -10.65
CA GLY A 128 -2.37 0.71 -10.87
C GLY A 128 -2.86 0.05 -9.56
N GLU A 129 -2.16 -0.98 -9.11
CA GLU A 129 -2.46 -1.71 -7.87
C GLU A 129 -1.80 -1.11 -6.61
N ALA A 130 -0.93 -0.11 -6.77
CA ALA A 130 -0.21 0.53 -5.67
C ALA A 130 -0.99 1.71 -5.10
N ILE A 131 -0.88 1.91 -3.78
CA ILE A 131 -1.37 3.09 -3.07
C ILE A 131 -0.17 3.79 -2.44
N GLY A 132 -0.02 5.08 -2.73
CA GLY A 132 1.04 5.94 -2.21
C GLY A 132 0.49 7.09 -1.37
N VAL A 133 1.37 7.72 -0.61
CA VAL A 133 1.08 8.95 0.14
C VAL A 133 2.13 10.01 -0.19
N LEU A 134 1.65 11.23 -0.44
CA LEU A 134 2.45 12.44 -0.53
C LEU A 134 2.17 13.29 0.71
N VAL A 135 3.22 13.78 1.36
CA VAL A 135 3.11 14.75 2.46
C VAL A 135 3.83 16.02 2.03
N SER A 136 3.08 17.10 1.86
CA SER A 136 3.67 18.41 1.59
C SER A 136 3.84 19.16 2.91
N ARG A 137 5.09 19.30 3.37
CA ARG A 137 5.44 20.16 4.50
C ARG A 137 6.27 21.32 4.00
N PRO A 138 5.89 22.58 4.28
CA PRO A 138 6.86 23.66 4.18
C PRO A 138 7.99 23.36 5.16
N HIS A 139 9.21 23.24 4.66
CA HIS A 139 10.40 23.25 5.50
C HIS A 139 10.49 24.63 6.14
N VAL A 140 10.07 24.76 7.40
CA VAL A 140 10.44 25.91 8.21
C VAL A 140 11.93 25.73 8.49
N LYS A 141 12.78 26.58 7.90
CA LYS A 141 14.18 26.69 8.33
C LYS A 141 14.15 26.89 9.84
N ARG A 142 14.67 25.93 10.60
CA ARG A 142 15.05 26.21 11.98
C ARG A 142 16.27 27.09 11.83
N ASP A 143 16.12 28.39 12.10
CA ASP A 143 17.27 29.28 12.13
C ASP A 143 18.27 28.71 13.15
N ASP A 144 19.50 28.53 12.70
CA ASP A 144 20.66 28.11 13.48
C ASP A 144 20.99 29.19 14.53
N ALA A 145 20.24 29.22 15.63
CA ALA A 145 20.48 30.12 16.74
C ALA A 145 20.24 29.44 18.09
N GLU A 146 20.97 28.35 18.35
CA GLU A 146 21.45 28.04 19.70
C GLU A 146 22.87 27.46 19.61
N GLU A 147 23.85 28.32 19.33
CA GLU A 147 25.21 28.11 19.80
C GLU A 147 25.68 29.42 20.46
N GLY A 148 25.43 29.48 21.77
CA GLY A 148 25.73 30.60 22.65
C GLY A 148 25.66 30.15 24.10
N THR A 149 26.24 28.98 24.39
CA THR A 149 26.56 28.57 25.76
C THR A 149 27.48 29.60 26.39
N GLY A 150 27.08 30.10 27.55
CA GLY A 150 27.84 31.11 28.29
C GLY A 150 29.22 30.63 28.75
N ARG A 151 30.15 31.59 28.85
CA ARG A 151 31.23 31.68 29.86
C ARG A 151 31.92 33.04 29.71
N GLY A 152 31.95 33.82 30.80
CA GLY A 152 32.64 35.10 30.92
C GLY A 152 31.93 36.03 31.88
#